data_AF-A0A2E1P9J4-F1
#
_entry.id   AF-A0A2E1P9J4-F1
#
_cell.length_a   1.000
_cell.length_b   1.000
_cell.length_c   1.000
_cell.angle_alpha   90.00
_cell.angle_beta   90.00
_cell.angle_gamma   90.00
#
_symmetry.space_group_name_H-M   'P 1'
#
loop_
_entity.id
_entity.type
_entity.pdbx_description
1 polymer ?
#
loop_
_entity_poly.entity_id
_entity_poly.type
_entity_poly.pdbx_seq_one_letter_code
_entity_poly.pdbx_strand_id
1 'polypeptide(L)' 'KTSDQIIFNSKDVIEFKNPNSFELPSYNLNSSFIFARNNTFFVYPNNYNEYVSMYKDSYQHGGVSLEEMLVPFLILSPKK' A
#
# COMPACT_ATOMS: atom_id res chain seq x y z
N LYS A 1 18.63 16.86 0.54
CA LYS A 1 18.41 15.39 0.52
C LYS A 1 17.46 15.13 -0.62
N THR A 2 18.00 14.71 -1.75
CA THR A 2 17.25 14.33 -2.94
C THR A 2 16.30 13.21 -2.55
N SER A 3 15.03 13.31 -2.93
CA SER A 3 14.07 12.21 -2.79
C SER A 3 14.62 11.03 -3.59
N ASP A 4 15.07 9.97 -2.91
CA ASP A 4 15.48 8.75 -3.57
C ASP A 4 14.33 8.25 -4.45
N GLN A 5 14.62 7.99 -5.73
CA GLN A 5 13.63 7.42 -6.63
C GLN A 5 13.36 5.99 -6.17
N ILE A 6 12.14 5.74 -5.67
CA ILE A 6 11.70 4.39 -5.35
C ILE A 6 11.57 3.65 -6.68
N ILE A 7 12.35 2.58 -6.83
CA ILE A 7 12.33 1.75 -8.04
C ILE A 7 11.18 0.74 -7.87
N PHE A 8 10.23 0.78 -8.80
CA PHE A 8 9.10 -0.15 -8.84
C PHE A 8 8.67 -0.40 -10.28
N ASN A 9 8.00 -1.53 -10.49
CA ASN A 9 7.30 -1.81 -11.75
C ASN A 9 5.89 -1.22 -11.67
N SER A 10 5.50 -0.41 -12.66
CA SER A 10 4.20 0.26 -12.68
C SER A 10 3.00 -0.70 -12.70
N LYS A 11 3.20 -1.97 -13.07
CA LYS A 11 2.16 -3.00 -13.01
C LYS A 11 1.86 -3.48 -11.58
N ASP A 12 2.87 -3.41 -10.72
CA ASP A 12 2.86 -4.01 -9.38
C ASP A 12 2.46 -3.01 -8.28
N VAL A 13 2.32 -1.74 -8.63
CA VAL A 13 2.02 -0.65 -7.70
C VAL A 13 0.98 0.31 -8.26
N ILE A 14 0.35 1.06 -7.36
CA ILE A 14 -0.35 2.30 -7.69
C ILE A 14 0.43 3.48 -7.12
N GLU A 15 0.64 4.52 -7.92
CA GLU A 15 1.33 5.74 -7.50
C GLU A 15 0.34 6.90 -7.45
N PHE A 16 0.22 7.51 -6.28
CA PHE A 16 -0.55 8.73 -6.05
C PHE A 16 0.39 9.93 -6.04
N LYS A 17 0.56 10.55 -7.20
CA LYS A 17 1.41 11.75 -7.38
C LYS A 17 0.83 13.01 -6.75
N ASN A 18 -0.49 13.04 -6.51
CA ASN A 18 -1.17 14.11 -5.81
C ASN A 18 -1.97 13.51 -4.63
N PRO A 19 -1.39 13.45 -3.43
CA PRO A 19 -2.03 12.80 -2.28
C PRO A 19 -3.41 13.38 -1.94
N ASN A 20 -3.56 14.69 -2.13
CA ASN A 20 -4.80 15.41 -1.82
C ASN A 20 -6.01 14.93 -2.64
N SER A 21 -5.80 14.37 -3.85
CA SER A 21 -6.92 13.86 -4.66
C SER A 21 -7.52 12.56 -4.11
N PHE A 22 -6.89 11.95 -3.11
CA PHE A 22 -7.33 10.73 -2.43
C PHE A 22 -7.44 10.93 -0.91
N GLU A 23 -7.57 12.19 -0.47
CA GLU A 23 -7.68 12.55 0.95
C GLU A 23 -6.47 12.10 1.81
N LEU A 24 -5.33 11.82 1.18
CA LEU A 24 -4.09 11.50 1.87
C LEU A 24 -3.37 12.78 2.30
N PRO A 25 -2.69 12.78 3.47
CA PRO A 25 -1.95 13.95 3.94
C PRO A 25 -0.80 14.27 2.99
N SER A 26 -0.64 15.55 2.66
CA SER A 26 0.51 16.04 1.89
C SER A 26 1.36 16.96 2.77
N TYR A 27 2.60 16.55 3.03
CA TYR A 27 3.53 17.32 3.86
C TYR A 27 4.31 18.37 3.05
N ASN A 28 4.42 18.17 1.74
CA ASN A 28 5.11 19.08 0.82
C ASN A 28 4.57 18.91 -0.62
N LEU A 29 4.83 19.90 -1.49
CA LEU A 29 4.30 19.92 -2.87
C LEU A 29 4.65 18.69 -3.71
N ASN A 30 5.76 18.01 -3.38
CA ASN A 30 6.24 16.81 -4.08
C ASN A 30 5.98 15.51 -3.31
N SER A 31 5.07 15.51 -2.33
CA SER A 31 4.67 14.28 -1.65
C SER A 31 3.99 13.34 -2.64
N SER A 32 4.44 12.09 -2.69
CA SER A 32 3.75 11.00 -3.39
C SER A 32 3.62 9.79 -2.49
N PHE A 33 2.58 9.00 -2.71
CA PHE A 33 2.39 7.72 -2.05
C PHE A 33 2.41 6.61 -3.08
N ILE A 34 2.99 5.47 -2.72
CA ILE A 34 3.03 4.28 -3.56
C ILE A 34 2.50 3.14 -2.72
N PHE A 35 1.49 2.44 -3.23
CA PHE A 35 0.92 1.27 -2.58
C PHE A 35 1.10 0.05 -3.48
N ALA A 36 1.37 -1.10 -2.86
CA ALA A 36 1.47 -2.37 -3.55
C ALA A 36 0.09 -2.84 -4.02
N ARG A 37 0.04 -3.56 -5.16
CA ARG A 37 -1.19 -4.12 -5.73
C ARG A 37 -1.23 -5.63 -5.53
N ASN A 38 -2.41 -6.17 -5.26
CA ASN A 38 -2.66 -7.61 -5.21
C ASN A 38 -1.63 -8.34 -4.30
N ASN A 39 -0.91 -9.33 -4.83
CA ASN A 39 0.04 -10.16 -4.07
C ASN A 39 1.48 -9.63 -4.11
N THR A 40 1.69 -8.33 -4.27
CA THR A 40 3.04 -7.72 -4.23
C THR A 40 3.28 -7.03 -2.90
N PHE A 41 4.55 -6.90 -2.51
CA PHE A 41 4.96 -6.25 -1.27
C PHE A 41 6.32 -5.58 -1.46
N PHE A 42 6.58 -4.53 -0.67
CA PHE A 42 7.87 -3.85 -0.68
C PHE A 42 8.83 -4.54 0.28
N VAL A 43 10.08 -4.69 -0.16
CA VAL A 43 11.18 -5.15 0.69
C VAL A 43 12.33 -4.17 0.56
N TYR A 44 13.08 -4.03 1.65
CA TYR A 44 14.32 -3.26 1.61
C TYR A 44 15.33 -3.98 0.71
N PRO A 45 16.13 -3.23 -0.08
CA PRO A 45 17.14 -3.83 -0.94
C PRO A 45 18.26 -4.49 -0.12
N ASN A 46 18.57 -3.94 1.06
CA ASN A 46 19.48 -4.56 2.00
C ASN A 46 18.83 -5.83 2.58
N ASN A 47 19.57 -6.95 2.59
CA ASN A 47 19.09 -8.26 3.05
C ASN A 47 17.82 -8.74 2.34
N TYR A 48 17.68 -8.45 1.04
CA TYR A 48 16.51 -8.80 0.22
C TYR A 48 16.01 -10.25 0.44
N ASN A 49 16.89 -11.24 0.38
CA ASN A 49 16.52 -12.65 0.49
C ASN A 49 15.90 -13.01 1.84
N GLU A 50 16.39 -12.40 2.92
CA GLU A 50 15.86 -12.62 4.27
C GLU A 50 14.43 -12.11 4.36
N TYR A 51 14.20 -10.85 3.96
CA TYR A 51 12.87 -10.25 3.99
C TYR A 51 11.88 -10.92 3.03
N VAL A 52 12.32 -11.31 1.84
CA VAL A 52 11.47 -12.08 0.92
C VAL A 52 11.11 -13.42 1.53
N SER A 53 12.05 -14.13 2.14
CA SER A 53 11.75 -15.41 2.81
C SER A 53 10.80 -15.25 4.00
N MET A 54 10.84 -14.12 4.70
CA MET A 54 9.96 -13.83 5.83
C MET A 54 8.52 -13.52 5.39
N TYR A 55 8.35 -12.75 4.31
CA TYR A 55 7.04 -12.23 3.91
C TYR A 55 6.35 -13.07 2.83
N LYS A 56 7.12 -13.78 1.99
CA LYS A 56 6.55 -14.65 0.97
C LYS A 56 5.68 -15.73 1.63
N ASP A 57 4.53 -15.98 1.02
CA ASP A 57 3.54 -16.97 1.48
C ASP A 57 2.98 -16.71 2.90
N SER A 58 3.18 -15.50 3.43
CA SER A 58 2.57 -15.04 4.67
C SER A 58 1.45 -14.03 4.39
N TYR A 59 0.62 -13.76 5.40
CA TYR A 59 -0.43 -12.75 5.30
C TYR A 59 0.14 -11.34 5.48
N GLN A 60 0.10 -10.55 4.41
CA GLN A 60 0.55 -9.15 4.39
C GLN A 60 -0.64 -8.23 4.14
N HIS A 61 -0.55 -6.99 4.62
CA HIS A 61 -1.56 -5.96 4.43
C HIS A 61 -0.91 -4.56 4.31
N GLY A 62 -1.72 -3.55 4.05
CA GLY A 62 -1.28 -2.18 3.79
C GLY A 62 -1.15 -1.85 2.30
N GLY A 63 -1.58 -2.74 1.41
CA GLY A 63 -1.73 -2.50 -0.01
C GLY A 63 -3.08 -1.89 -0.37
N VAL A 64 -3.41 -1.95 -1.66
CA VAL A 64 -4.70 -1.53 -2.22
C VAL A 64 -5.43 -2.69 -2.90
N SER A 65 -5.30 -3.91 -2.36
CA SER A 65 -6.10 -5.03 -2.84
C SER A 65 -7.60 -4.78 -2.57
N LEU A 66 -8.46 -5.47 -3.31
CA LEU A 66 -9.91 -5.25 -3.20
C LEU A 66 -10.40 -5.60 -1.78
N GLU A 67 -9.83 -6.64 -1.20
CA GLU A 67 -10.09 -7.15 0.14
C GLU A 67 -9.69 -6.15 1.23
N GLU A 68 -8.66 -5.34 0.98
CA GLU A 68 -8.21 -4.28 1.90
C GLU A 68 -9.06 -3.01 1.80
N MET A 69 -9.58 -2.72 0.60
CA MET A 69 -10.36 -1.51 0.34
C MET A 69 -11.86 -1.67 0.67
N LEU A 70 -12.40 -2.88 0.56
CA LEU A 70 -13.81 -3.15 0.85
C LEU A 70 -14.00 -3.52 2.32
N VAL A 71 -14.70 -2.67 3.07
CA VAL A 71 -15.07 -2.94 4.47
C VAL A 71 -16.51 -3.46 4.53
N PRO A 72 -16.73 -4.74 4.87
CA PRO A 72 -18.08 -5.25 5.10
C PRO A 72 -18.65 -4.59 6.37
N PHE A 73 -19.89 -4.15 6.30
CA PHE A 73 -20.60 -3.60 7.46
C PHE A 73 -22.02 -4.16 7.54
N LEU A 74 -22.56 -4.19 8.75
CA LEU A 74 -23.90 -4.66 9.03
C LEU A 74 -24.65 -3.58 9.81
N ILE A 75 -25.93 -3.43 9.50
CA ILE A 75 -26.85 -2.58 10.28
C ILE A 75 -27.79 -3.53 11.03
N LEU A 76 -27.74 -3.47 12.36
CA LEU A 76 -28.59 -4.29 13.21
C LEU A 76 -29.81 -3.48 13.66
N SER A 77 -30.98 -4.12 13.61
CA SER A 77 -32.20 -3.57 14.23
C SER A 77 -32.42 -4.23 15.59
N PRO A 78 -32.80 -3.46 16.62
CA PRO A 78 -33.10 -4.03 17.94
C PRO A 78 -34.27 -5.00 17.85
N LYS A 79 -34.20 -6.08 18.62
CA LYS A 79 -35.33 -7.00 18.77
C LYS A 79 -36.40 -6.31 19.63
N LYS A 80 -37.67 -6.45 19.23
CA LYS A 80 -38.81 -6.01 20.04
C LYS A 80 -38.83 -6.73 21.38
#